data_AF-A0A2S1YHJ9-F1
#
_entry.id   AF-A0A2S1YHJ9-F1
#
_cell.length_a   1.000
_cell.length_b   1.000
_cell.length_c   1.000
_cell.angle_alpha   90.00
_cell.angle_beta   90.00
_cell.angle_gamma   90.00
#
_symmetry.space_group_name_H-M   'P 1'
#
loop_
_entity.id
_entity.type
_entity.pdbx_description
1 polymer ?
#
loop_
_entity_poly.entity_id
_entity_poly.type
_entity_poly.pdbx_seq_one_letter_code
_entity_poly.pdbx_strand_id
1 'polypeptide(L)'
;MKNKLPLLILIITLFSCNKNEKAKVAEPVVNKEITVKDSSKSEQTEKPADSITCVDVVLEILTTAPSYIEGTKGLYEAVVKNGGTSIGITVEGSPNPKIDKSWSYSETYDLSLHETYPDRMPTIARYVFDPSKRELFEYNTANDSLIAIDFNKDLLLKFDKICK
;
A
#
# COMPACT_ATOMS: atom_id res chain seq x y z
N MET A 1 -26.00 -32.93 55.86
CA MET A 1 -25.83 -34.23 55.19
C MET A 1 -25.72 -34.02 53.69
N LYS A 2 -24.62 -34.53 53.11
CA LYS A 2 -24.32 -34.82 51.69
C LYS A 2 -25.10 -34.08 50.59
N ASN A 3 -24.37 -33.36 49.73
CA ASN A 3 -24.27 -33.56 48.27
C ASN A 3 -23.93 -32.23 47.59
N LYS A 4 -23.26 -32.12 46.44
CA LYS A 4 -22.34 -32.95 45.64
C LYS A 4 -21.89 -31.95 44.56
N LEU A 5 -20.59 -31.79 44.38
CA LEU A 5 -19.98 -30.99 43.32
C LEU A 5 -20.33 -31.59 41.95
N PRO A 6 -20.92 -30.83 41.00
CA PRO A 6 -20.99 -31.28 39.61
C PRO A 6 -19.74 -30.82 38.85
N LEU A 7 -18.92 -31.82 38.51
CA LEU A 7 -17.85 -31.82 37.53
C LEU A 7 -18.45 -31.53 36.14
N LEU A 8 -18.14 -30.38 35.52
CA LEU A 8 -18.50 -30.13 34.12
C LEU A 8 -17.32 -30.55 33.22
N ILE A 9 -17.62 -31.52 32.37
CA ILE A 9 -16.69 -32.22 31.48
C ILE A 9 -16.39 -31.34 30.25
N LEU A 10 -15.10 -31.12 29.98
CA LEU A 10 -14.58 -30.46 28.78
C LEU A 10 -14.65 -31.43 27.59
N ILE A 11 -15.50 -31.15 26.60
CA ILE A 11 -15.58 -31.92 25.34
C ILE A 11 -14.58 -31.31 24.35
N ILE A 12 -13.48 -32.02 24.10
CA ILE A 12 -12.52 -31.72 23.03
C ILE A 12 -13.01 -32.43 21.77
N THR A 13 -13.56 -31.70 20.81
CA THR A 13 -13.84 -32.23 19.46
C THR A 13 -12.57 -32.17 18.63
N LEU A 14 -11.96 -33.33 18.38
CA LEU A 14 -10.86 -33.51 17.44
C LEU A 14 -11.40 -33.40 16.00
N PHE A 15 -10.99 -32.38 15.26
CA PHE A 15 -11.15 -32.35 13.80
C PHE A 15 -10.15 -33.33 13.16
N SER A 16 -10.63 -34.49 12.72
CA SER A 16 -9.87 -35.38 11.85
C SER A 16 -9.80 -34.79 10.43
N CYS A 17 -8.61 -34.35 10.02
CA CYS A 17 -8.30 -34.10 8.62
C CYS A 17 -8.35 -35.42 7.83
N ASN A 18 -9.29 -35.49 6.90
CA ASN A 18 -9.42 -36.59 5.96
C ASN A 18 -8.25 -36.54 4.96
N LYS A 19 -7.42 -37.58 4.94
CA LYS A 19 -6.33 -37.74 3.97
C LYS A 19 -6.93 -38.24 2.67
N ASN A 20 -6.95 -37.39 1.64
CA ASN A 20 -7.26 -37.84 0.29
C ASN A 20 -6.01 -38.47 -0.35
N GLU A 21 -6.18 -39.71 -0.78
CA GLU A 21 -5.20 -40.57 -1.41
C GLU A 21 -4.68 -40.01 -2.74
N LYS A 22 -3.41 -40.32 -3.02
CA LYS A 22 -2.79 -40.15 -4.34
C LYS A 22 -3.39 -41.16 -5.32
N ALA A 23 -3.88 -40.68 -6.46
CA ALA A 23 -3.98 -41.48 -7.67
C ALA A 23 -3.01 -40.92 -8.72
N LYS A 24 -2.05 -41.74 -9.13
CA LYS A 24 -1.32 -41.59 -10.40
C LYS A 24 -2.25 -42.03 -11.54
N VAL A 25 -2.14 -41.42 -12.72
CA VAL A 25 -1.89 -42.10 -14.02
C VAL A 25 -2.14 -41.14 -15.20
N ALA A 26 -1.13 -41.14 -16.09
CA ALA A 26 -1.09 -40.88 -17.54
C ALA A 26 -1.51 -39.53 -18.13
N GLU A 27 -0.53 -38.89 -18.78
CA GLU A 27 -0.71 -37.95 -19.90
C GLU A 27 -1.25 -38.66 -21.14
N PRO A 28 -2.07 -37.95 -21.94
CA PRO A 28 -1.91 -38.03 -23.38
C PRO A 28 -1.81 -36.63 -24.02
N VAL A 29 -0.76 -36.45 -24.82
CA VAL A 29 -0.58 -35.38 -25.80
C VAL A 29 -1.51 -35.64 -26.99
N VAL A 30 -2.45 -34.73 -27.32
CA VAL A 30 -2.93 -34.48 -28.70
C VAL A 30 -3.47 -33.05 -28.84
N ASN A 31 -2.92 -32.33 -29.82
CA ASN A 31 -3.31 -30.99 -30.28
C ASN A 31 -4.78 -30.86 -30.70
N LYS A 32 -5.41 -29.73 -30.34
CA LYS A 32 -6.51 -29.13 -31.12
C LYS A 32 -6.40 -27.61 -31.11
N GLU A 33 -6.05 -27.08 -32.27
CA GLU A 33 -6.21 -25.69 -32.66
C GLU A 33 -7.71 -25.43 -32.92
N ILE A 34 -8.31 -24.43 -32.26
CA ILE A 34 -9.53 -23.76 -32.71
C ILE A 34 -9.41 -22.26 -32.42
N THR A 35 -9.34 -21.51 -33.50
CA THR A 35 -9.42 -20.05 -33.63
C THR A 35 -10.85 -19.56 -33.35
N VAL A 36 -11.07 -18.51 -32.55
CA VAL A 36 -12.20 -17.57 -32.72
C VAL A 36 -11.82 -16.14 -32.33
N LYS A 37 -12.16 -15.25 -33.28
CA LYS A 37 -12.14 -13.79 -33.41
C LYS A 37 -12.48 -12.92 -32.18
N ASP A 38 -11.63 -11.89 -32.01
CA ASP A 38 -11.90 -10.46 -32.23
C ASP A 38 -12.87 -9.68 -31.30
N SER A 39 -12.44 -8.43 -31.05
CA SER A 39 -13.13 -7.30 -30.39
C SER A 39 -13.33 -7.31 -28.87
N SER A 40 -12.33 -6.73 -28.19
CA SER A 40 -12.58 -5.48 -27.45
C SER A 40 -11.28 -4.68 -27.39
N LYS A 41 -11.11 -3.79 -28.38
CA LYS A 41 -10.14 -2.70 -28.35
C LYS A 41 -10.56 -1.76 -27.21
N SER A 42 -10.03 -2.00 -26.02
CA SER A 42 -9.93 -0.94 -25.02
C SER A 42 -8.91 0.03 -25.57
N GLU A 43 -9.35 1.24 -25.89
CA GLU A 43 -8.45 2.40 -25.98
C GLU A 43 -7.80 2.59 -24.60
N GLN A 44 -6.77 1.80 -24.32
CA GLN A 44 -5.70 2.26 -23.47
C GLN A 44 -4.93 3.24 -24.35
N THR A 45 -5.22 4.52 -24.18
CA THR A 45 -4.25 5.55 -24.48
C THR A 45 -3.02 5.19 -23.66
N GLU A 46 -2.04 4.55 -24.27
CA GLU A 46 -0.72 4.33 -23.71
C GLU A 46 -0.16 5.71 -23.39
N LYS A 47 -0.33 6.13 -22.14
CA LYS A 47 0.33 7.31 -21.60
C LYS A 47 1.83 7.04 -21.73
N PRO A 48 2.62 7.94 -22.35
CA PRO A 48 4.05 7.73 -22.47
C PRO A 48 4.63 7.50 -21.08
N ALA A 49 5.46 6.46 -20.94
CA ALA A 49 6.16 6.08 -19.71
C ALA A 49 7.04 7.20 -19.13
N ASP A 50 7.20 8.32 -19.85
CA ASP A 50 8.06 9.45 -19.52
C ASP A 50 7.32 10.71 -19.04
N SER A 51 6.02 10.63 -18.75
CA SER A 51 5.26 11.81 -18.28
C SER A 51 5.15 11.87 -16.76
N ILE A 52 5.86 12.84 -16.15
CA ILE A 52 5.74 13.19 -14.73
C ILE A 52 4.26 13.48 -14.42
N THR A 53 3.75 12.81 -13.41
CA THR A 53 2.38 12.94 -12.91
C THR A 53 2.31 13.89 -11.71
N CYS A 54 1.09 14.23 -11.30
CA CYS A 54 0.89 15.00 -10.08
C CYS A 54 1.43 14.32 -8.84
N VAL A 55 1.13 13.02 -8.71
CA VAL A 55 1.58 12.26 -7.56
C VAL A 55 3.10 12.17 -7.51
N ASP A 56 3.81 12.15 -8.65
CA ASP A 56 5.28 12.19 -8.67
C ASP A 56 5.81 13.51 -8.06
N VAL A 57 5.18 14.64 -8.35
CA VAL A 57 5.57 15.93 -7.75
C VAL A 57 5.26 15.96 -6.26
N VAL A 58 4.14 15.39 -5.84
CA VAL A 58 3.77 15.30 -4.42
C VAL A 58 4.74 14.39 -3.65
N LEU A 59 5.17 13.28 -4.24
CA LEU A 59 6.20 12.42 -3.66
C LEU A 59 7.56 13.15 -3.58
N GLU A 60 7.89 14.00 -4.55
CA GLU A 60 9.07 14.87 -4.48
C GLU A 60 8.94 15.92 -3.35
N ILE A 61 7.75 16.52 -3.18
CA ILE A 61 7.45 17.40 -2.04
C ILE A 61 7.71 16.68 -0.72
N LEU A 62 7.15 15.47 -0.53
CA LEU A 62 7.36 14.68 0.68
C LEU A 62 8.83 14.34 0.90
N THR A 63 9.51 13.84 -0.13
CA THR A 63 10.91 13.35 0.00
C THR A 63 11.94 14.46 0.23
N THR A 64 11.56 15.73 0.04
CA THR A 64 12.38 16.89 0.43
C THR A 64 12.08 17.43 1.82
N ALA A 65 11.04 16.92 2.50
CA ALA A 65 10.69 17.37 3.84
C ALA A 65 11.77 16.95 4.86
N PRO A 66 12.27 17.85 5.74
CA PRO A 66 13.28 17.50 6.73
C PRO A 66 12.86 16.35 7.66
N SER A 67 11.60 16.29 8.08
CA SER A 67 11.12 15.20 8.95
C SER A 67 11.14 13.85 8.23
N TYR A 68 10.82 13.82 6.94
CA TYR A 68 10.92 12.61 6.12
C TYR A 68 12.38 12.15 5.96
N ILE A 69 13.28 13.09 5.62
CA ILE A 69 14.70 12.80 5.44
C ILE A 69 15.31 12.24 6.73
N GLU A 70 15.04 12.88 7.88
CA GLU A 70 15.57 12.40 9.16
C GLU A 70 14.92 11.07 9.57
N GLY A 71 13.60 10.93 9.40
CA GLY A 71 12.87 9.71 9.75
C GLY A 71 13.23 8.49 8.90
N THR A 72 13.71 8.69 7.67
CA THR A 72 14.10 7.59 6.77
C THR A 72 15.60 7.29 6.75
N LYS A 73 16.41 8.10 7.44
CA LYS A 73 17.87 7.93 7.48
C LYS A 73 18.28 6.63 8.16
N GLY A 74 18.88 5.72 7.38
CA GLY A 74 19.30 4.39 7.87
C GLY A 74 18.14 3.41 8.08
N LEU A 75 16.91 3.80 7.74
CA LEU A 75 15.72 3.00 7.98
C LEU A 75 15.73 1.73 7.13
N TYR A 76 16.09 1.83 5.84
CA TYR A 76 16.14 0.67 4.95
C TYR A 76 17.09 -0.41 5.49
N GLU A 77 18.30 -0.03 5.88
CA GLU A 77 19.30 -0.96 6.43
C GLU A 77 18.79 -1.61 7.73
N ALA A 78 18.14 -0.83 8.60
CA ALA A 78 17.55 -1.34 9.83
C ALA A 78 16.42 -2.34 9.55
N VAL A 79 15.53 -2.03 8.61
CA VAL A 79 14.42 -2.91 8.21
C VAL A 79 14.95 -4.23 7.64
N VAL A 80 15.89 -4.18 6.71
CA VAL A 80 16.51 -5.38 6.11
C VAL A 80 17.23 -6.22 7.17
N LYS A 81 18.00 -5.59 8.06
CA LYS A 81 18.68 -6.28 9.17
C LYS A 81 17.70 -7.00 10.09
N ASN A 82 16.48 -6.48 10.24
CA ASN A 82 15.43 -7.05 11.08
C ASN A 82 14.50 -8.03 10.32
N GLY A 83 14.89 -8.48 9.12
CA GLY A 83 14.14 -9.47 8.34
C GLY A 83 13.06 -8.89 7.44
N GLY A 84 13.04 -7.57 7.25
CA GLY A 84 12.22 -6.90 6.24
C GLY A 84 12.85 -6.95 4.85
N THR A 85 12.11 -6.51 3.84
CA THR A 85 12.52 -6.52 2.42
C THR A 85 12.71 -5.11 1.86
N SER A 86 11.97 -4.12 2.35
CA SER A 86 11.98 -2.77 1.79
C SER A 86 11.27 -1.76 2.70
N ILE A 87 11.39 -0.48 2.35
CA ILE A 87 10.49 0.58 2.77
C ILE A 87 9.84 1.20 1.53
N GLY A 88 8.67 1.82 1.68
CA GLY A 88 8.00 2.45 0.55
C GLY A 88 6.86 3.37 0.94
N ILE A 89 6.47 4.23 0.01
CA ILE A 89 5.29 5.09 0.13
C ILE A 89 4.12 4.47 -0.61
N THR A 90 2.97 4.41 0.05
CA THR A 90 1.67 4.15 -0.59
C THR A 90 0.90 5.46 -0.69
N VAL A 91 0.16 5.61 -1.79
CA VAL A 91 -0.80 6.71 -1.98
C VAL A 91 -2.18 6.16 -1.63
N GLU A 92 -2.64 6.45 -0.44
CA GLU A 92 -3.89 5.95 0.13
C GLU A 92 -5.10 6.67 -0.49
N GLY A 93 -4.98 7.99 -0.60
CA GLY A 93 -6.01 8.90 -1.10
C GLY A 93 -5.42 9.87 -2.12
N SER A 94 -6.16 10.18 -3.18
CA SER A 94 -5.81 11.29 -4.07
C SER A 94 -7.02 11.92 -4.75
N PRO A 95 -6.88 13.15 -5.30
CA PRO A 95 -7.95 13.79 -6.08
C PRO A 95 -8.27 13.04 -7.38
N ASN A 96 -7.31 12.27 -7.91
CA ASN A 96 -7.43 11.55 -9.17
C ASN A 96 -7.06 10.05 -9.02
N PRO A 97 -7.82 9.25 -8.27
CA PRO A 97 -7.37 7.93 -7.81
C PRO A 97 -7.08 6.93 -8.94
N LYS A 98 -7.81 7.02 -10.06
CA LYS A 98 -7.56 6.18 -11.23
C LYS A 98 -6.23 6.51 -11.92
N ILE A 99 -5.85 7.78 -11.96
CA ILE A 99 -4.63 8.26 -12.63
C ILE A 99 -3.43 8.03 -11.72
N ASP A 100 -3.59 8.35 -10.43
CA ASP A 100 -2.52 8.28 -9.43
C ASP A 100 -2.35 6.86 -8.84
N LYS A 101 -3.25 5.93 -9.20
CA LYS A 101 -3.31 4.55 -8.69
C LYS A 101 -3.42 4.48 -7.17
N SER A 102 -4.16 5.42 -6.57
CA SER A 102 -4.44 5.42 -5.14
C SER A 102 -5.64 4.53 -4.79
N TRP A 103 -5.81 4.20 -3.52
CA TRP A 103 -6.87 3.28 -3.09
C TRP A 103 -8.24 3.94 -3.10
N SER A 104 -8.29 5.24 -2.84
CA SER A 104 -9.55 5.97 -2.70
C SER A 104 -9.45 7.42 -3.17
N TYR A 105 -10.60 8.00 -3.46
CA TYR A 105 -10.69 9.43 -3.68
C TYR A 105 -10.47 10.19 -2.36
N SER A 106 -9.69 11.26 -2.42
CA SER A 106 -9.52 12.26 -1.36
C SER A 106 -9.29 13.63 -1.99
N GLU A 107 -9.70 14.71 -1.32
CA GLU A 107 -9.36 16.07 -1.78
C GLU A 107 -7.87 16.39 -1.58
N THR A 108 -7.19 15.59 -0.75
CA THR A 108 -5.78 15.67 -0.43
C THR A 108 -5.01 14.49 -1.02
N TYR A 109 -3.69 14.55 -1.01
CA TYR A 109 -2.85 13.38 -1.24
C TYR A 109 -2.48 12.79 0.11
N ASP A 110 -3.05 11.64 0.41
CA ASP A 110 -2.85 10.92 1.67
C ASP A 110 -1.80 9.84 1.45
N LEU A 111 -0.67 9.98 2.13
CA LEU A 111 0.53 9.18 1.91
C LEU A 111 0.88 8.42 3.18
N SER A 112 1.33 7.19 3.02
CA SER A 112 1.75 6.35 4.14
C SER A 112 3.13 5.77 3.85
N LEU A 113 4.04 5.93 4.80
CA LEU A 113 5.35 5.27 4.79
C LEU A 113 5.22 3.93 5.49
N HIS A 114 5.66 2.87 4.82
CA HIS A 114 5.62 1.52 5.36
C HIS A 114 6.99 0.86 5.33
N GLU A 115 7.16 -0.06 6.26
CA GLU A 115 8.15 -1.12 6.15
C GLU A 115 7.48 -2.34 5.52
N THR A 116 8.20 -3.08 4.70
CA THR A 116 7.72 -4.32 4.09
C THR A 116 8.44 -5.50 4.70
N TYR A 117 7.68 -6.46 5.20
CA TYR A 117 8.15 -7.76 5.67
C TYR A 117 7.43 -8.87 4.88
N PRO A 118 7.94 -10.11 4.87
CA PRO A 118 7.29 -11.21 4.15
C PRO A 118 5.84 -11.48 4.57
N ASP A 119 5.50 -11.19 5.83
CA ASP A 119 4.22 -11.50 6.46
C ASP A 119 3.34 -10.26 6.74
N ARG A 120 3.90 -9.05 6.65
CA ARG A 120 3.20 -7.81 7.05
C ARG A 120 3.81 -6.57 6.40
N MET A 121 3.03 -5.48 6.39
CA MET A 121 3.46 -4.19 5.88
C MET A 121 3.03 -3.05 6.84
N PRO A 122 3.70 -2.91 8.01
CA PRO A 122 3.31 -1.90 8.99
C PRO A 122 3.53 -0.48 8.45
N THR A 123 2.54 0.38 8.64
CA THR A 123 2.67 1.83 8.45
C THR A 123 3.42 2.43 9.63
N ILE A 124 4.47 3.18 9.36
CA ILE A 124 5.32 3.83 10.38
C ILE A 124 5.18 5.35 10.42
N ALA A 125 4.73 5.97 9.32
CA ALA A 125 4.37 7.39 9.27
C ALA A 125 3.25 7.63 8.26
N ARG A 126 2.51 8.73 8.45
CA ARG A 126 1.48 9.19 7.53
C ARG A 126 1.66 10.68 7.27
N TYR A 127 1.49 11.06 6.02
CA TYR A 127 1.62 12.43 5.55
C TYR A 127 0.40 12.81 4.72
N VAL A 128 0.06 14.09 4.73
CA VAL A 128 -1.03 14.65 3.93
C VAL A 128 -0.49 15.86 3.21
N PHE A 129 -0.49 15.86 1.88
CA PHE A 129 -0.32 17.10 1.13
C PHE A 129 -1.70 17.64 0.76
N ASP A 130 -2.01 18.84 1.23
CA ASP A 130 -3.26 19.54 0.94
C ASP A 130 -3.04 20.58 -0.16
N PRO A 131 -3.52 20.32 -1.40
CA PRO A 131 -3.33 21.25 -2.53
C PRO A 131 -4.00 22.60 -2.31
N SER A 132 -5.11 22.63 -1.55
CA SER A 132 -5.85 23.87 -1.28
C SER A 132 -5.09 24.80 -0.34
N LYS A 133 -4.35 24.22 0.63
CA LYS A 133 -3.51 24.95 1.57
C LYS A 133 -2.08 25.15 1.09
N ARG A 134 -1.63 24.35 0.11
CA ARG A 134 -0.23 24.29 -0.35
C ARG A 134 0.72 23.94 0.80
N GLU A 135 0.24 23.06 1.68
CA GLU A 135 0.90 22.64 2.90
C GLU A 135 1.05 21.12 2.94
N LEU A 136 2.16 20.67 3.51
CA LEU A 136 2.43 19.28 3.81
C LEU A 136 2.28 19.10 5.32
N PHE A 137 1.60 18.05 5.72
CA PHE A 137 1.36 17.70 7.10
C PHE A 137 1.91 16.31 7.40
N GLU A 138 2.35 16.11 8.62
CA GLU A 138 2.62 14.81 9.22
C GLU A 138 1.54 14.51 10.26
N TYR A 139 1.04 13.28 10.27
CA TYR A 139 0.02 12.86 11.22
C TYR A 139 0.65 12.43 12.55
N ASN A 140 0.31 13.17 13.61
CA ASN A 140 0.67 12.84 14.98
C ASN A 140 -0.32 11.83 15.56
N THR A 141 0.08 10.57 15.58
CA THR A 141 -0.75 9.47 16.09
C THR A 141 -1.06 9.60 17.59
N ALA A 142 -0.18 10.24 18.39
CA ALA A 142 -0.40 10.37 19.83
C ALA A 142 -1.53 11.35 20.18
N ASN A 143 -1.73 12.35 19.33
CA ASN A 143 -2.69 13.43 19.57
C ASN A 143 -3.85 13.45 18.56
N ASP A 144 -3.90 12.48 17.64
CA ASP A 144 -4.88 12.42 16.55
C ASP A 144 -5.00 13.75 15.79
N SER A 145 -3.87 14.25 15.28
CA SER A 145 -3.79 15.57 14.66
C SER A 145 -2.80 15.66 13.52
N LEU A 146 -3.03 16.62 12.62
CA LEU A 146 -2.10 16.96 11.54
C LEU A 146 -1.19 18.12 11.97
N ILE A 147 0.12 17.95 11.81
CA ILE A 147 1.13 18.96 12.10
C ILE A 147 1.75 19.40 10.78
N ALA A 148 1.69 20.69 10.48
CA ALA A 148 2.35 21.22 9.29
C ALA A 148 3.87 21.04 9.38
N ILE A 149 4.48 20.58 8.30
CA ILE A 149 5.92 20.35 8.20
C ILE A 149 6.52 21.12 7.02
N ASP A 150 7.79 21.48 7.15
CA ASP A 150 8.53 22.16 6.10
C ASP A 150 8.86 21.22 4.94
N PHE A 151 8.96 21.80 3.74
CA PHE A 151 9.43 21.14 2.52
C PHE A 151 9.99 22.18 1.55
N ASN A 152 10.60 21.74 0.44
CA ASN A 152 11.06 22.65 -0.59
C ASN A 152 9.89 23.35 -1.31
N LYS A 153 9.60 24.60 -0.94
CA LYS A 153 8.48 25.38 -1.49
C LYS A 153 8.60 25.67 -2.99
N ASP A 154 9.79 25.60 -3.59
CA ASP A 154 9.96 25.79 -5.03
C ASP A 154 9.24 24.71 -5.85
N LEU A 155 9.01 23.52 -5.24
CA LEU A 155 8.26 22.43 -5.85
C LEU A 155 6.78 22.78 -6.07
N LEU A 156 6.25 23.81 -5.41
CA LEU A 156 4.90 24.31 -5.67
C LEU A 156 4.77 24.87 -7.10
N LEU A 157 5.83 25.46 -7.66
CA LEU A 157 5.82 25.91 -9.06
C LEU A 157 5.74 24.74 -10.03
N LYS A 158 6.42 23.64 -9.71
CA LYS A 158 6.35 22.39 -10.48
C LYS A 158 4.96 21.75 -10.35
N PHE A 159 4.39 21.78 -9.14
CA PHE A 159 3.04 21.31 -8.86
C PHE A 159 2.02 22.07 -9.70
N ASP A 160 2.00 23.41 -9.65
CA ASP A 160 1.04 24.23 -10.42
C ASP A 160 1.14 23.99 -11.95
N LYS A 161 2.35 23.68 -12.45
CA LYS A 161 2.56 23.43 -13.88
C LYS A 161 2.03 22.07 -14.33
N ILE A 162 2.21 21.04 -13.50
CA ILE A 162 1.91 19.64 -13.83
C ILE A 162 0.49 19.26 -13.41
N CYS A 163 0.00 19.85 -12.31
CA CYS A 163 -1.31 19.59 -11.72
C CYS A 163 -2.29 20.68 -12.08
N LYS A 164 -3.10 20.38 -13.10
CA LYS A 164 -4.19 21.21 -13.59
C LYS A 164 -5.53 20.54 -13.32
#